data_AF-A0A2H0UPN4-F1
#
_entry.id   AF-A0A2H0UPN4-F1
#
_cell.length_a   1.000
_cell.length_b   1.000
_cell.length_c   1.000
_cell.angle_alpha   90.00
_cell.angle_beta   90.00
_cell.angle_gamma   90.00
#
_symmetry.space_group_name_H-M   'P 1'
#
loop_
_entity.id
_entity.type
_entity.pdbx_description
1 polymer ?
#
loop_
_entity_poly.entity_id
_entity_poly.type
_entity_poly.pdbx_seq_one_letter_code
_entity_poly.pdbx_strand_id
1 'polypeptide(L)' 'MSRKIGALWIKQSQDGRTYLSGVIQDLSGDINIAVFKNDKKEADKQPDYNIVLSERPKPAPQVEGAPGPDDIPF' A
#
# COMPACT_ATOMS: atom_id res chain seq x y z
N MET A 1 -9.35 -8.41 20.91
CA MET A 1 -9.71 -8.23 19.50
C MET A 1 -8.60 -7.47 18.80
N SER A 2 -7.79 -8.13 17.98
CA SER A 2 -6.73 -7.47 17.21
C SER A 2 -7.34 -6.98 15.90
N ARG A 3 -7.83 -5.73 15.86
CA ARG A 3 -8.29 -5.09 14.61
C ARG A 3 -7.07 -4.78 13.75
N LYS A 4 -6.65 -5.75 12.93
CA LYS A 4 -5.65 -5.54 11.88
C LYS A 4 -6.32 -4.70 10.79
N ILE A 5 -5.95 -3.43 10.71
CA ILE A 5 -6.50 -2.46 9.73
C ILE A 5 -5.68 -2.41 8.44
N GLY A 6 -4.72 -3.31 8.21
CA GLY A 6 -3.89 -3.25 7.02
C GLY A 6 -2.61 -4.08 7.07
N ALA A 7 -1.79 -3.92 6.03
CA ALA A 7 -0.47 -4.51 5.89
C ALA A 7 0.51 -3.51 5.29
N LEU A 8 1.74 -3.49 5.81
CA LEU A 8 2.84 -2.67 5.30
C LEU A 8 4.01 -3.58 4.94
N TRP A 9 4.65 -3.27 3.82
CA TRP A 9 5.85 -3.91 3.31
C TRP A 9 7.01 -2.92 3.37
N ILE A 10 8.18 -3.39 3.80
CA ILE A 10 9.41 -2.61 3.79
C ILE A 10 9.95 -2.60 2.36
N LYS A 11 10.14 -1.41 1.79
CA LYS A 11 10.69 -1.17 0.46
C LYS A 11 11.90 -0.25 0.56
N GLN A 12 12.76 -0.30 -0.45
CA GLN A 12 13.89 0.61 -0.60
C GLN A 12 13.61 1.54 -1.78
N SER A 13 13.74 2.85 -1.55
CA SER A 13 13.66 3.87 -2.59
C SER A 13 14.89 3.81 -3.47
N GLN A 14 14.77 4.35 -4.68
CA GLN A 14 15.89 4.47 -5.61
C GLN A 14 17.05 5.31 -5.03
N ASP A 15 16.75 6.20 -4.08
CA ASP A 15 17.70 7.01 -3.30
C ASP A 15 18.40 6.21 -2.16
N GLY A 16 18.14 4.91 -2.05
CA GLY A 16 18.69 4.04 -0.99
C GLY A 16 17.93 4.10 0.35
N ARG A 17 16.97 5.01 0.50
CA ARG A 17 16.18 5.18 1.73
C ARG A 17 15.14 4.07 1.90
N THR A 18 15.06 3.49 3.08
CA THR A 18 13.99 2.55 3.42
C THR A 18 12.68 3.29 3.67
N TYR A 19 11.61 2.87 3.00
CA TYR A 19 10.25 3.35 3.20
C TYR A 19 9.31 2.16 3.37
N LEU A 20 8.23 2.32 4.12
CA LEU A 20 7.19 1.32 4.17
C LEU A 20 6.10 1.69 3.16
N SER A 21 5.53 0.71 2.49
CA SER A 21 4.40 0.90 1.59
C SER A 21 3.37 -0.14 1.93
N GLY A 22 2.11 0.24 2.00
CA GLY A 22 1.08 -0.63 2.52
C GLY A 22 -0.30 -0.25 2.06
N VAL A 23 -1.25 -1.08 2.48
CA VAL A 23 -2.67 -0.85 2.32
C VAL A 23 -3.32 -0.84 3.70
N ILE A 24 -4.13 0.18 3.95
CA ILE A 24 -5.05 0.24 5.08
C ILE A 24 -6.43 -0.17 4.57
N GLN A 25 -6.98 -1.22 5.14
CA GLN A 25 -8.37 -1.63 4.94
C GLN A 25 -9.24 -0.88 5.93
N ASP A 26 -9.95 0.13 5.43
CA ASP A 26 -10.99 0.83 6.17
C ASP A 26 -12.38 0.42 5.66
N LEU A 27 -13.44 0.80 6.39
CA LEU A 27 -14.84 0.62 5.98
C LEU A 27 -15.13 1.20 4.59
N SER A 28 -14.36 2.21 4.16
CA SER A 28 -14.50 2.87 2.85
C SER A 28 -13.68 2.21 1.72
N GLY A 29 -12.88 1.19 2.04
CA GLY A 29 -12.07 0.42 1.08
C GLY A 29 -10.56 0.48 1.34
N ASP A 30 -9.81 -0.07 0.38
CA ASP A 30 -8.34 -0.15 0.42
C ASP A 30 -7.67 1.21 0.16
N ILE A 31 -6.99 1.75 1.16
CA ILE A 31 -6.22 3.00 1.10
C ILE A 31 -4.73 2.66 1.01
N ASN A 32 -4.12 2.96 -0.13
CA ASN A 32 -2.68 2.79 -0.31
C ASN A 32 -1.92 3.92 0.39
N ILE A 33 -1.01 3.55 1.29
CA ILE A 33 -0.15 4.49 2.01
C ILE A 33 1.33 4.17 1.78
N ALA A 34 2.16 5.20 1.88
CA ALA A 34 3.60 5.07 2.01
C ALA A 34 4.07 5.82 3.24
N VAL A 35 5.04 5.26 3.94
CA VAL A 35 5.58 5.75 5.21
C VAL A 35 7.07 5.96 5.02
N PHE A 36 7.51 7.20 5.16
CA PHE A 36 8.91 7.60 5.01
C PHE A 36 9.48 8.00 6.37
N LYS A 37 10.70 7.57 6.68
CA LYS A 37 11.38 8.04 7.88
C LYS A 37 11.64 9.54 7.78
N ASN A 38 11.34 10.28 8.84
CA ASN A 38 11.63 11.71 8.89
C ASN A 38 13.13 11.91 9.17
N ASP A 39 13.89 12.18 8.12
CA ASP A 39 15.34 12.42 8.21
C ASP A 39 15.67 13.82 8.80
N LYS A 40 14.68 14.73 8.78
CA LYS A 40 14.78 16.08 9.33
C LYS A 40 14.24 16.18 10.76
N LYS A 41 14.41 15.14 11.57
CA LYS A 41 14.05 15.21 13.00
C LYS A 41 15.07 16.11 13.72
N GLU A 42 14.79 17.40 13.77
CA GLU A 42 15.62 18.41 14.46
C GLU A 42 15.18 18.59 15.93
N ALA A 43 13.95 18.19 16.27
CA ALA A 43 13.40 18.30 17.61
C ALA A 43 12.52 17.08 17.98
N ASP A 44 12.48 16.75 19.27
CA ASP A 44 11.71 15.61 19.81
C ASP A 44 10.19 15.75 19.63
N LYS A 45 9.72 16.96 19.30
CA LYS A 45 8.31 17.25 18.97
C LYS A 45 7.88 16.82 17.56
N GLN A 46 8.80 16.36 16.72
CA GLN A 46 8.50 15.98 15.34
C GLN A 46 8.27 14.46 15.22
N PRO A 47 7.36 14.03 14.32
CA PRO A 47 7.10 12.61 14.09
C PRO A 47 8.33 11.91 13.48
N ASP A 48 8.57 10.67 13.90
CA ASP A 48 9.66 9.82 13.37
C ASP A 48 9.39 9.34 11.94
N TYR A 49 8.12 9.30 11.52
CA TYR A 49 7.69 8.84 10.21
C TYR A 49 6.59 9.73 9.63
N ASN A 50 6.71 10.05 8.34
CA ASN A 50 5.71 10.75 7.56
C ASN A 50 4.89 9.74 6.75
N ILE A 51 3.57 9.77 6.91
CA ILE A 51 2.64 8.93 6.13
C ILE A 51 2.08 9.79 4.99
N VAL A 52 2.21 9.30 3.77
CA VAL A 52 1.65 9.93 2.57
C VAL A 52 0.65 8.99 1.90
N LEU A 53 -0.42 9.56 1.38
CA LEU A 53 -1.38 8.83 0.56
C LEU A 53 -0.74 8.56 -0.80
N SER A 54 -0.64 7.29 -1.16
CA SER A 54 -0.16 6.91 -2.48
C SER A 54 -1.37 6.81 -3.39
N GLU A 55 -1.68 7.86 -4.13
CA GLU A 55 -2.74 7.90 -5.16
C GLU A 55 -2.39 7.05 -6.40
N ARG A 56 -1.78 5.88 -6.22
CA ARG A 56 -1.75 4.92 -7.32
C ARG A 56 -3.20 4.51 -7.56
N PRO A 57 -3.69 4.61 -8.81
CA PRO A 57 -5.02 4.12 -9.15
C PRO A 57 -5.11 2.68 -8.64
N LYS A 58 -6.22 2.38 -7.94
CA LYS A 58 -6.53 1.03 -7.43
C LYS A 58 -6.05 0.00 -8.46
N PRO A 59 -5.20 -0.98 -8.10
CA PRO A 59 -5.10 -2.15 -8.95
C PRO A 59 -6.52 -2.68 -9.07
N ALA A 60 -7.03 -2.73 -10.31
CA ALA A 60 -8.34 -3.28 -10.59
C ALA A 60 -8.43 -4.64 -9.88
N PRO A 61 -9.57 -4.99 -9.26
CA PRO A 61 -9.75 -6.31 -8.68
C PRO A 61 -9.32 -7.33 -9.74
N GLN A 62 -8.30 -8.10 -9.41
CA GLN A 62 -7.80 -9.16 -10.26
C GLN A 62 -8.93 -10.18 -10.32
N VAL A 63 -9.73 -10.11 -11.39
CA VAL A 63 -10.74 -11.11 -11.70
C VAL A 63 -10.01 -12.41 -12.00
N GLU A 64 -9.76 -13.19 -10.96
CA GLU A 64 -9.39 -14.59 -11.08
C GLU A 64 -10.54 -15.31 -11.79
N GLY A 65 -10.31 -15.72 -13.04
CA GLY A 65 -11.21 -16.62 -13.77
C GLY A 65 -12.04 -15.95 -14.85
N ALA A 66 -11.41 -15.52 -15.95
CA ALA A 66 -12.09 -15.56 -17.24
C ALA A 66 -11.88 -16.99 -17.80
N PRO A 67 -12.93 -17.83 -17.97
CA PRO A 67 -12.79 -19.05 -18.75
C PRO A 67 -12.40 -18.66 -20.18
N GLY A 68 -11.33 -19.25 -20.70
CA GLY A 68 -10.90 -19.04 -22.07
C GLY A 68 -12.01 -19.43 -23.06
N PRO A 69 -12.01 -18.87 -24.28
CA PRO A 69 -13.03 -19.13 -25.31
C PRO A 69 -12.91 -20.52 -25.96
N ASP A 70 -12.56 -21.55 -25.20
CA ASP A 70 -12.35 -22.93 -25.66
C ASP A 70 -13.61 -23.81 -25.54
N ASP A 71 -14.81 -23.20 -25.45
CA ASP A 71 -16.08 -23.93 -25.55
C ASP A 71 -16.96 -23.30 -26.64
N ILE A 72 -16.54 -23.47 -27.90
CA ILE A 72 -17.43 -23.35 -29.06
C ILE A 72 -17.50 -24.74 -29.70
N PRO A 73 -18.51 -25.57 -29.36
CA PRO A 73 -18.71 -26.82 -30.06
C PRO A 73 -19.21 -26.57 -31.50
N PHE A 74 -18.37 -27.01 -32.44
CA PHE A 74 -18.56 -27.36 -33.86
C PHE A 74 -19.58 -26.59 -34.72
#